data_AF-J2K2K0-F1
#
_entry.id   AF-J2K2K0-F1
#
_cell.length_a   1.000
_cell.length_b   1.000
_cell.length_c   1.000
_cell.angle_alpha   90.00
_cell.angle_beta   90.00
_cell.angle_gamma   90.00
#
_symmetry.space_group_name_H-M   'P 1'
#
loop_
_entity.id
_entity.type
_entity.pdbx_description
1 polymer ?
#
loop_
_entity_poly.entity_id
_entity_poly.type
_entity_poly.pdbx_seq_one_letter_code
_entity_poly.pdbx_strand_id
1 'polypeptide(L)'
;MNAAQQHLLDTYRAARRSEAAPPAPGTHTVRTAREIREWFRFQAVVTDPGDRFVGRVRRSARRVGRRARAVVGAARRLVRLLQV
;
A
#
# COMPACT_ATOMS: atom_id res chain seq x y z
N MET A 1 -3.13 11.75 -14.43
CA MET A 1 -3.57 12.86 -13.56
C MET A 1 -3.41 12.44 -12.11
N ASN A 2 -2.70 13.21 -11.26
CA ASN A 2 -2.52 12.94 -9.82
C ASN A 2 -3.36 13.91 -8.96
N ALA A 3 -3.69 13.53 -7.72
CA ALA A 3 -4.46 14.35 -6.77
C ALA A 3 -3.85 15.73 -6.53
N ALA A 4 -2.52 15.84 -6.45
CA ALA A 4 -1.84 17.12 -6.33
C ALA A 4 -2.01 18.00 -7.59
N GLN A 5 -1.94 17.39 -8.77
CA GLN A 5 -2.10 18.09 -10.06
C GLN A 5 -3.55 18.57 -10.24
N GLN A 6 -4.53 17.76 -9.84
CA GLN A 6 -5.95 18.13 -9.86
C GLN A 6 -6.24 19.27 -8.87
N HIS A 7 -5.68 19.18 -7.65
CA HIS A 7 -5.84 20.22 -6.64
C HIS A 7 -5.31 21.59 -7.13
N LEU A 8 -4.17 21.63 -7.82
CA LEU A 8 -3.66 22.89 -8.37
C LEU A 8 -4.63 23.53 -9.37
N LEU A 9 -5.27 22.72 -10.23
CA LEU A 9 -6.27 23.20 -11.19
C LEU A 9 -7.55 23.68 -10.49
N ASP A 10 -7.99 22.97 -9.47
CA ASP A 10 -9.20 23.32 -8.73
C ASP A 10 -9.00 24.59 -7.90
N THR A 11 -7.82 24.76 -7.29
CA THR A 11 -7.44 25.99 -6.59
C THR A 11 -7.35 27.18 -7.55
N TYR A 12 -6.78 26.99 -8.74
CA TYR A 12 -6.75 28.03 -9.77
C TYR A 12 -8.17 28.41 -10.25
N ARG A 13 -9.06 27.43 -10.42
CA ARG A 13 -10.46 27.68 -10.78
C ARG A 13 -11.22 28.42 -9.67
N ALA A 14 -11.05 28.02 -8.42
CA ALA A 14 -11.67 28.66 -7.27
C ALA A 14 -11.21 30.12 -7.15
N ALA A 15 -9.91 30.38 -7.30
CA ALA A 15 -9.35 31.74 -7.31
C ALA A 15 -9.95 32.60 -8.44
N ARG A 16 -10.13 32.03 -9.64
CA ARG A 16 -10.75 32.73 -10.77
C ARG A 16 -12.24 33.03 -10.59
N ARG A 17 -12.96 32.24 -9.77
CA ARG A 17 -14.39 32.44 -9.48
C ARG A 17 -14.64 33.14 -8.14
N SER A 18 -13.58 33.55 -7.44
CA SER A 18 -13.68 34.09 -6.07
C SER A 18 -14.39 33.14 -5.11
N GLU A 19 -14.25 31.83 -5.33
CA GLU A 19 -14.77 30.77 -4.49
C GLU A 19 -13.74 30.37 -3.43
N ALA A 20 -14.20 29.74 -2.34
CA ALA A 20 -13.31 29.22 -1.31
C ALA A 20 -12.36 28.14 -1.88
N ALA A 21 -11.10 28.17 -1.45
CA ALA A 21 -10.11 27.21 -1.92
C ALA A 21 -10.50 25.77 -1.53
N PRO A 22 -10.32 24.79 -2.43
CA PRO A 22 -10.57 23.39 -2.12
C PRO A 22 -9.65 22.92 -0.98
N PRO A 23 -10.08 21.97 -0.13
CA PRO A 23 -9.27 21.48 0.97
C PRO A 23 -7.96 20.89 0.44
N ALA A 24 -6.85 21.21 1.10
CA ALA A 24 -5.55 20.74 0.67
C ALA A 24 -5.50 19.20 0.65
N PRO A 25 -4.97 18.58 -0.41
CA PRO A 25 -4.87 17.14 -0.52
C PRO A 25 -3.98 16.64 0.61
N GLY A 26 -4.47 15.62 1.33
CA GLY A 26 -3.74 15.06 2.46
C GLY A 26 -4.09 15.64 3.84
N THR A 27 -4.96 16.64 3.92
CA THR A 27 -5.53 17.11 5.20
C THR A 27 -6.12 15.96 6.02
N HIS A 28 -6.79 15.01 5.38
CA HIS A 28 -7.33 13.83 6.03
C HIS A 28 -6.36 12.64 6.08
N THR A 29 -5.27 12.62 5.28
CA THR A 29 -4.39 11.44 5.22
C THR A 29 -3.57 11.25 6.47
N VAL A 30 -3.14 12.33 7.13
CA VAL A 30 -2.42 12.26 8.41
C VAL A 30 -3.33 11.71 9.51
N ARG A 31 -4.58 12.18 9.55
CA ARG A 31 -5.59 11.67 10.49
C ARG A 31 -5.88 10.20 10.24
N THR A 32 -6.15 9.80 9.00
CA THR A 32 -6.37 8.41 8.62
C THR A 32 -5.15 7.54 8.94
N ALA A 33 -3.92 8.01 8.70
CA ALA A 33 -2.71 7.29 9.05
C ALA A 33 -2.57 7.10 10.58
N ARG A 34 -2.95 8.11 11.36
CA ARG A 34 -2.97 8.02 12.83
C ARG A 34 -4.01 7.01 13.31
N GLU A 35 -5.22 7.05 12.77
CA GLU A 35 -6.31 6.11 13.09
C GLU A 35 -5.93 4.67 12.74
N ILE A 36 -5.32 4.45 11.57
CA ILE A 36 -4.80 3.12 11.18
C ILE A 36 -3.71 2.65 12.15
N ARG A 37 -2.79 3.52 12.55
CA ARG A 37 -1.73 3.19 13.50
C ARG A 37 -2.29 2.87 14.88
N GLU A 38 -3.34 3.55 15.30
CA GLU A 38 -4.05 3.32 16.55
C GLU A 38 -4.82 2.01 16.53
N TRP A 39 -5.52 1.72 15.42
CA TRP A 39 -6.14 0.43 15.19
C TRP A 39 -5.13 -0.73 15.28
N PHE A 40 -3.95 -0.60 14.68
CA PHE A 40 -2.90 -1.62 14.81
C PHE A 40 -2.37 -1.76 16.24
N ARG A 41 -2.35 -0.68 17.04
CA ARG A 41 -1.99 -0.75 18.47
C ARG A 41 -3.08 -1.41 19.30
N PHE A 42 -4.35 -1.15 18.99
CA PHE A 42 -5.47 -1.81 19.65
C PHE A 42 -5.50 -3.30 19.34
N GLN A 43 -5.36 -3.67 18.06
CA GLN A 43 -5.16 -5.06 17.64
C GLN A 43 -3.93 -5.68 18.31
N ALA A 44 -2.93 -4.85 18.64
CA ALA A 44 -1.77 -5.32 19.38
C ALA A 44 -2.04 -5.64 20.87
N VAL A 45 -3.16 -5.21 21.43
CA VAL A 45 -3.59 -5.56 22.79
C VAL A 45 -4.62 -6.68 22.76
N VAL A 46 -5.54 -6.65 21.79
CA VAL A 46 -6.62 -7.64 21.66
C VAL A 46 -6.14 -8.98 21.13
N THR A 47 -5.19 -8.98 20.19
CA THR A 47 -4.67 -10.23 19.61
C THR A 47 -3.53 -10.78 20.47
N ASP A 48 -3.64 -12.07 20.83
CA ASP A 48 -2.60 -12.82 21.53
C ASP A 48 -1.22 -12.61 20.85
N PRO A 49 -0.15 -12.38 21.60
CA PRO A 49 1.20 -12.17 21.04
C PRO A 49 1.65 -13.29 20.10
N GLY A 50 1.22 -14.55 20.34
CA GLY A 50 1.54 -15.71 19.51
C GLY A 50 0.95 -15.60 18.10
N ASP A 51 -0.30 -15.18 17.98
CA ASP A 51 -1.00 -15.03 16.70
C ASP A 51 -0.39 -13.92 15.83
N ARG A 52 0.16 -12.87 16.46
CA ARG A 52 0.82 -11.77 15.74
C ARG A 52 2.11 -12.19 15.06
N PHE A 53 2.91 -13.02 15.73
CA PHE A 53 4.16 -13.52 15.19
C PHE A 53 3.90 -14.48 14.02
N VAL A 54 2.96 -15.41 14.20
CA VAL A 54 2.54 -16.36 13.16
C VAL A 54 2.01 -15.63 11.93
N GLY A 55 1.17 -14.60 12.10
CA GLY A 55 0.65 -13.79 11.00
C GLY A 55 1.72 -12.99 10.24
N ARG A 56 2.80 -12.55 10.92
CA ARG A 56 3.94 -11.87 10.27
C ARG A 56 4.82 -12.86 9.52
N VAL A 57 5.19 -13.97 10.16
CA VAL A 57 6.01 -15.04 9.55
C VAL A 57 5.32 -15.61 8.32
N ARG A 58 4.01 -15.91 8.40
CA ARG A 58 3.22 -16.42 7.28
C ARG A 58 3.17 -15.45 6.09
N ARG A 59 3.11 -14.14 6.33
CA ARG A 59 3.14 -13.13 5.26
C ARG A 59 4.51 -13.05 4.59
N SER A 60 5.59 -13.09 5.37
CA SER A 60 6.96 -13.13 4.85
C SER A 60 7.23 -14.41 4.05
N ALA A 61 6.84 -15.56 4.59
CA ALA A 61 6.96 -16.86 3.92
C ALA A 61 6.19 -16.89 2.59
N ARG A 62 4.98 -16.32 2.54
CA ARG A 62 4.21 -16.18 1.29
C ARG A 62 4.92 -15.34 0.22
N ARG A 63 5.57 -14.24 0.62
CA ARG A 63 6.33 -13.38 -0.32
C ARG A 63 7.55 -14.11 -0.88
N VAL A 64 8.29 -14.80 -0.02
CA VAL A 64 9.47 -15.59 -0.43
C VAL A 64 9.05 -16.75 -1.33
N GLY A 65 8.01 -17.49 -0.95
CA GLY A 65 7.49 -18.61 -1.75
C GLY A 65 7.03 -18.19 -3.15
N ARG A 66 6.41 -17.01 -3.31
CA ARG A 66 6.03 -16.48 -4.63
C ARG A 66 7.25 -16.15 -5.49
N ARG A 67 8.30 -15.56 -4.92
CA ARG A 67 9.55 -15.28 -5.63
C ARG A 67 10.28 -16.56 -6.02
N ALA A 68 10.37 -17.53 -5.12
CA ALA A 68 10.95 -18.83 -5.40
C ALA A 68 10.22 -19.54 -6.55
N ARG A 69 8.88 -19.53 -6.56
CA ARG A 69 8.10 -20.08 -7.68
C ARG A 69 8.31 -19.35 -9.00
N ALA A 70 8.47 -18.02 -8.99
CA ALA A 70 8.75 -17.25 -10.19
C ALA A 70 10.14 -17.61 -10.77
N VAL A 71 11.16 -17.73 -9.92
CA VAL A 71 12.52 -18.13 -10.33
C VAL A 71 12.53 -19.56 -10.85
N VAL A 72 11.89 -20.50 -10.14
CA VAL A 72 11.77 -21.90 -10.57
C VAL A 72 10.98 -22.01 -11.87
N GLY A 73 9.94 -21.21 -12.05
CA GLY A 73 9.18 -21.14 -13.30
C GLY A 73 10.00 -20.61 -14.47
N ALA A 74 10.81 -19.58 -14.24
CA ALA A 74 11.73 -19.03 -15.24
C ALA A 74 12.82 -20.03 -15.63
N ALA A 75 13.44 -20.71 -14.65
CA ALA A 75 14.44 -21.74 -14.88
C ALA A 75 13.86 -22.92 -15.68
N ARG A 76 12.64 -23.38 -15.34
CA ARG A 76 11.94 -24.43 -16.12
C ARG A 76 11.65 -24.01 -17.55
N ARG A 77 11.33 -22.73 -17.80
CA ARG A 77 11.10 -22.20 -19.15
C ARG A 77 12.37 -22.19 -19.97
N LEU A 78 13.50 -21.81 -19.38
CA LEU A 78 14.81 -21.81 -20.04
C LEU A 78 15.27 -23.24 -20.38
N VAL A 79 15.14 -24.17 -19.44
CA VAL A 79 15.47 -25.59 -19.70
C VAL A 79 14.60 -26.16 -20.82
N ARG A 80 13.31 -25.79 -20.87
CA ARG A 80 12.42 -26.23 -21.96
C ARG A 80 12.76 -25.63 -23.32
N LEU A 81 13.32 -24.43 -23.36
CA LEU A 81 13.80 -23.78 -24.59
C LEU A 81 15.14 -24.34 -25.07
N LEU A 82 15.96 -24.89 -24.17
CA LEU A 82 17.24 -25.53 -24.48
C LEU A 82 17.11 -27.01 -24.91
N GLN A 83 15.93 -27.60 -24.76
CA GLN A 83 15.61 -28.99 -25.12
C GLN A 83 14.80 -29.11 -26.42
N VAL A 84 14.68 -28.01 -27.17
CA VAL A 84 14.14 -27.94 -28.54
C VAL A 84 15.28 -27.54 -29.46
#